data_AF-A0AAJ1EQG0-F1
#
_entry.id   AF-A0AAJ1EQG0-F1
#
_cell.length_a   1.000
_cell.length_b   1.000
_cell.length_c   1.000
_cell.angle_alpha   90.00
_cell.angle_beta   90.00
_cell.angle_gamma   90.00
#
_symmetry.space_group_name_H-M   'P 1'
#
loop_
_entity.id
_entity.type
_entity.pdbx_description
1 polymer ?
#
loop_
_entity_poly.entity_id
_entity_poly.type
_entity_poly.pdbx_seq_one_letter_code
_entity_poly.pdbx_strand_id
1 'polypeptide(L)' 'MFVGYLALFAPEVGHTNCTLYEQHKNDTVVKFRAVPEITHRKWKELNLMSPLRPDETPDFKFQELQMKLYYTIYI' A
#
# COMPACT_ATOMS: atom_id res chain seq x y z
N MET A 1 -6.29 12.79 8.99
CA MET A 1 -5.61 11.48 8.82
C MET A 1 -5.62 11.12 7.36
N PHE A 2 -4.47 11.17 6.68
CA PHE A 2 -4.36 10.79 5.28
C PHE A 2 -3.78 9.37 5.16
N VAL A 3 -4.44 8.51 4.37
CA VAL A 3 -3.97 7.18 4.02
C VAL A 3 -4.03 7.07 2.50
N GLY A 4 -2.90 6.90 1.83
CA GLY A 4 -2.88 6.87 0.37
C GLY A 4 -1.48 6.69 -0.22
N TYR A 5 -1.40 6.57 -1.54
CA TYR A 5 -0.14 6.25 -2.21
C TYR A 5 0.80 7.45 -2.20
N LEU A 6 2.08 7.22 -1.85
CA LEU A 6 3.13 8.26 -1.91
C LEU A 6 3.26 8.86 -3.32
N ALA A 7 2.97 8.07 -4.36
CA ALA A 7 2.91 8.55 -5.73
C ALA A 7 1.94 9.75 -5.92
N LEU A 8 0.87 9.84 -5.13
CA LEU A 8 -0.06 10.97 -5.16
C LEU A 8 0.57 12.27 -4.61
N PHE A 9 1.67 12.19 -3.85
CA PHE A 9 2.43 13.34 -3.33
C PHE A 9 3.73 13.57 -4.08
N ALA A 10 3.93 12.92 -5.23
CA ALA A 10 5.11 13.06 -6.04
C ALA A 10 4.76 13.80 -7.35
N PRO A 11 4.83 15.15 -7.36
CA PRO A 11 4.52 15.97 -8.53
C PRO A 11 5.34 15.57 -9.76
N GLU A 12 6.58 15.12 -9.53
CA GLU A 12 7.57 14.82 -10.57
C GLU A 12 7.28 13.54 -11.38
N VAL A 13 6.41 12.65 -10.90
CA VAL A 13 6.09 11.37 -11.56
C VAL A 13 4.77 11.39 -12.35
N GLY A 14 4.28 12.59 -12.71
CA GLY A 14 3.13 12.77 -13.59
C GLY A 14 1.83 13.22 -12.92
N HIS A 15 1.90 13.67 -11.66
CA HIS A 15 0.75 14.21 -10.91
C HIS A 15 0.90 15.72 -10.69
N THR A 16 1.20 16.46 -11.74
CA THR A 16 1.47 17.91 -11.73
C THR A 16 0.30 18.78 -11.21
N ASN A 17 -0.91 18.24 -11.12
CA ASN A 17 -2.10 18.90 -10.57
C ASN A 17 -2.76 18.09 -9.43
N CYS A 18 -1.99 17.49 -8.54
CA CYS A 18 -2.57 16.81 -7.38
C CYS A 18 -3.05 17.81 -6.33
N THR A 19 -4.36 17.98 -6.21
CA THR A 19 -4.98 18.87 -5.21
C THR A 19 -4.62 18.49 -3.77
N LEU A 20 -4.45 17.19 -3.50
CA LEU A 20 -4.02 16.69 -2.18
C LEU A 20 -2.59 17.12 -1.83
N TYR A 21 -1.68 17.13 -2.82
CA TYR A 21 -0.32 17.64 -2.60
C TYR A 21 -0.35 19.13 -2.28
N GLU A 22 -1.05 19.93 -3.10
CA GLU A 22 -1.13 21.38 -2.90
C GLU A 22 -1.74 21.77 -1.55
N GLN A 23 -2.74 21.02 -1.09
CA GLN A 23 -3.38 21.23 0.20
C GLN A 23 -2.46 20.97 1.39
N HIS A 24 -1.55 19.99 1.28
CA HIS A 24 -0.81 19.44 2.42
C HIS A 24 0.71 19.63 2.34
N LYS A 25 1.24 20.23 1.26
CA LYS A 25 2.70 20.38 1.03
C LYS A 25 3.46 21.14 2.11
N ASN A 26 2.75 21.95 2.91
CA ASN A 26 3.33 22.74 4.00
C ASN A 26 3.01 22.17 5.39
N ASP A 27 2.25 21.08 5.49
CA ASP A 27 1.88 20.49 6.76
C ASP A 27 3.07 19.75 7.39
N THR A 28 3.15 19.76 8.71
CA THR A 28 4.22 19.04 9.42
C THR A 28 3.89 17.56 9.47
N VAL A 29 4.76 16.73 8.93
CA VAL A 29 4.63 15.27 9.04
C VAL A 29 4.90 14.84 10.48
N VAL A 30 3.88 14.30 11.15
CA VAL A 30 3.94 13.73 12.49
C VAL A 30 4.44 12.29 12.46
N LYS A 31 4.08 11.52 11.42
CA LYS A 31 4.48 10.11 11.29
C LYS A 31 4.44 9.67 9.83
N PHE A 32 5.42 8.85 9.45
CA PHE A 32 5.49 8.20 8.14
C PHE A 32 5.65 6.70 8.31
N ARG A 33 4.82 5.90 7.63
CA ARG A 33 4.93 4.44 7.68
C ARG A 33 4.66 3.81 6.32
N ALA A 34 5.56 2.93 5.92
CA ALA A 34 5.36 1.98 4.83
C ALA A 34 4.53 0.78 5.34
N VAL A 35 3.46 0.45 4.62
CA VAL A 35 2.54 -0.65 4.93
C VAL A 35 2.52 -1.58 3.73
N PRO A 36 3.38 -2.63 3.72
CA PRO A 36 3.33 -3.64 2.68
C PRO A 36 2.09 -4.53 2.87
N GLU A 37 1.37 -4.76 1.79
CA GLU A 37 0.35 -5.80 1.67
C GLU A 37 0.93 -6.88 0.75
N ILE A 38 1.02 -8.10 1.26
CA ILE A 38 1.41 -9.28 0.47
C ILE A 38 0.18 -10.16 0.36
N THR A 39 -0.26 -10.42 -0.86
CA THR A 39 -1.45 -11.23 -1.14
C THR A 39 -1.21 -12.16 -2.32
N HIS A 40 -2.04 -13.19 -2.45
CA HIS A 40 -2.08 -14.02 -3.66
C HIS A 40 -2.82 -13.27 -4.78
N ARG A 41 -2.32 -13.28 -6.03
CA ARG A 41 -2.92 -12.52 -7.15
C ARG A 41 -4.41 -12.80 -7.37
N LYS A 42 -4.86 -14.04 -7.12
CA LYS A 42 -6.25 -14.50 -7.30
C LYS A 42 -6.98 -14.72 -5.98
N TRP A 43 -6.54 -14.12 -4.88
CA TRP A 43 -7.08 -14.42 -3.53
C TRP A 43 -8.60 -14.29 -3.44
N LYS A 44 -9.20 -13.28 -4.11
CA LYS A 44 -10.66 -13.09 -4.14
C LYS A 44 -11.38 -14.18 -4.92
N GLU A 45 -10.83 -14.57 -6.07
CA GLU A 45 -11.42 -15.58 -6.97
C GLU A 45 -11.36 -16.98 -6.35
N LEU A 46 -10.28 -17.25 -5.62
CA LEU A 46 -10.03 -18.54 -4.96
C LEU A 46 -10.59 -18.59 -3.53
N ASN A 47 -11.27 -17.53 -3.07
CA ASN A 47 -11.78 -17.39 -1.70
C ASN A 47 -10.71 -17.73 -0.63
N LEU A 48 -9.46 -17.35 -0.90
CA LEU A 48 -8.32 -17.58 -0.01
C LEU A 48 -8.38 -16.57 1.13
N MET A 49 -9.24 -16.85 2.12
CA MET A 49 -9.40 -16.09 3.35
C MET A 49 -8.83 -16.90 4.51
N SER A 50 -7.51 -17.07 4.54
CA SER A 50 -6.82 -17.26 5.81
C SER A 50 -5.39 -16.72 5.75
N PRO A 51 -4.92 -16.03 6.80
CA PRO A 51 -3.50 -15.79 6.93
C PRO A 51 -2.78 -17.13 6.94
N LEU A 52 -1.57 -17.15 6.38
CA LEU A 52 -0.62 -18.23 6.59
C LEU A 52 -0.43 -18.38 8.09
N ARG A 53 -1.10 -19.34 8.71
CA ARG A 53 -0.81 -19.68 10.10
C ARG A 53 0.63 -20.16 10.14
N PRO A 54 1.42 -19.83 11.17
CA PRO A 54 2.86 -20.16 11.20
C PRO A 54 3.15 -21.65 11.03
N ASP A 55 2.19 -22.49 11.38
CA ASP A 55 2.19 -23.95 11.36
C ASP A 55 1.67 -24.58 10.06
N GLU A 56 1.12 -23.79 9.14
CA GLU A 56 0.55 -24.27 7.88
C GLU A 56 1.44 -23.88 6.68
N THR A 57 1.76 -24.86 5.83
CA THR A 57 2.48 -24.58 4.58
C THR A 57 1.53 -23.90 3.58
N PRO A 58 1.87 -22.72 3.03
CA PRO A 58 1.09 -22.08 1.97
C PRO A 58 0.80 -23.02 0.79
N ASP A 59 -0.42 -23.02 0.27
CA ASP A 59 -0.76 -23.77 -0.96
C ASP A 59 -0.37 -23.03 -2.27
N PHE A 60 0.19 -21.83 -2.14
CA PHE A 60 0.56 -20.97 -3.26
C PHE A 60 2.08 -20.80 -3.39
N LYS A 61 2.53 -20.68 -4.64
CA LYS A 61 3.93 -20.44 -5.00
C LYS A 61 4.31 -18.98 -4.82
N PHE A 62 5.59 -18.73 -4.58
CA PHE A 62 6.12 -17.37 -4.47
C PHE A 62 5.80 -16.49 -5.70
N GLN A 63 5.80 -17.05 -6.91
CA GLN A 63 5.44 -16.32 -8.14
C GLN A 63 3.99 -15.79 -8.14
N GLU A 64 3.12 -16.43 -7.38
CA GLU A 64 1.70 -16.09 -7.30
C GLU A 64 1.42 -15.00 -6.25
N LEU A 65 2.43 -14.67 -5.44
CA LEU A 65 2.39 -13.50 -4.58
C LEU A 65 2.42 -12.22 -5.41
N GLN A 66 1.69 -11.24 -4.89
CA GLN A 66 1.72 -9.85 -5.29
C GLN A 66 1.95 -9.02 -4.04
N MET A 67 2.94 -8.13 -4.11
CA MET A 67 3.16 -7.12 -3.09
C MET A 67 2.59 -5.78 -3.57
N LYS A 68 1.82 -5.13 -2.71
CA LYS A 68 1.44 -3.71 -2.85
C LYS A 68 2.06 -2.96 -1.69
N LEU A 69 2.68 -1.83 -1.98
CA LEU A 69 3.25 -0.97 -0.94
C LEU A 69 2.38 0.26 -0.78
N TYR A 70 1.78 0.39 0.39
CA TYR A 70 1.03 1.58 0.77
C TYR A 70 1.91 2.46 1.66
N TYR A 71 1.67 3.76 1.61
CA TYR A 71 2.27 4.69 2.55
C TYR A 71 1.17 5.33 3.39
N THR A 72 1.47 5.53 4.66
CA THR A 72 0.58 6.26 5.58
C THR A 72 1.36 7.44 6.08
N ILE A 73 0.85 8.63 5.81
CA ILE A 73 1.47 9.91 6.17
C ILE A 73 0.50 10.62 7.09
N TYR A 74 0.92 10.79 8.34
CA TYR A 74 0.20 11.54 9.35
C TYR A 74 0.76 12.95 9.32
N ILE A 75 -0.10 13.88 8.94
CA ILE A 75 0.09 15.33 8.88
C ILE A 75 -0.95 15.97 9.80
#